data_AF-A0A8U0PKP1-F1
#
_entry.id   AF-A0A8U0PKP1-F1
#
_cell.length_a   1.000
_cell.length_b   1.000
_cell.length_c   1.000
_cell.angle_alpha   90.00
_cell.angle_beta   90.00
_cell.angle_gamma   90.00
#
_symmetry.space_group_name_H-M   'P 1'
#
loop_
_entity.id
_entity.type
_entity.pdbx_description
1 polymer ?
#
loop_
_entity_poly.entity_id
_entity_poly.type
_entity_poly.pdbx_seq_one_letter_code
_entity_poly.pdbx_strand_id
1 'polypeptide(L)'
;MVMEKKRMDCPSLPPGWKKEEVIRKSGLSAGKSDVYYYSPKGKKFRSKPQLSRYLGNTVDLGCFDFRTGKMTMPSKMQKNKQRLRNESLTINKVQVSLGYTSGSFRCRSLRSPNVNI
;
A
#
# COMPACT_ATOMS: atom_id res chain seq x y z
N MET A 1 12.99 19.18 -12.27
CA MET A 1 12.65 19.70 -10.94
C MET A 1 12.68 18.55 -9.93
N VAL A 2 13.77 18.43 -9.18
CA VAL A 2 13.89 17.44 -8.11
C VAL A 2 13.07 17.98 -6.95
N MET A 3 11.85 17.49 -6.76
CA MET A 3 11.02 17.90 -5.63
C MET A 3 11.71 17.40 -4.36
N GLU A 4 12.15 18.34 -3.53
CA GLU A 4 12.78 18.05 -2.25
C GLU A 4 11.83 17.18 -1.42
N LYS A 5 12.29 15.96 -1.14
CA LYS A 5 11.48 14.96 -0.44
C LYS A 5 11.37 15.38 1.01
N LYS A 6 10.26 16.04 1.36
CA LYS A 6 9.95 16.42 2.75
C LYS A 6 9.78 15.16 3.59
N ARG A 7 10.87 14.77 4.26
CA ARG A 7 10.87 13.73 5.29
C ARG A 7 10.43 14.38 6.60
N MET A 8 9.40 13.83 7.22
CA MET A 8 8.88 14.30 8.50
C MET A 8 9.18 13.27 9.59
N ASP A 9 9.48 13.73 10.79
CA ASP A 9 9.71 12.83 11.92
C ASP A 9 8.40 12.12 12.32
N CYS A 10 8.52 10.85 12.70
CA CYS A 10 7.39 10.01 13.03
C CYS A 10 7.42 9.67 14.53
N PRO A 11 6.75 10.44 15.40
CA PRO A 11 6.81 10.24 16.86
C PRO A 11 6.17 8.94 17.34
N SER A 12 5.39 8.29 16.47
CA SER A 12 4.80 6.96 16.71
C SER A 12 5.77 5.80 16.48
N LEU A 13 6.98 6.09 16.00
CA LEU A 13 8.09 5.15 15.88
C LEU A 13 9.24 5.59 16.79
N PRO A 14 10.24 4.73 17.04
CA PRO A 14 11.40 5.11 17.82
C PRO A 14 12.09 6.38 17.30
N PRO A 15 12.93 7.04 18.12
CA PRO A 15 13.66 8.22 17.69
C PRO A 15 14.47 7.99 16.40
N GLY A 16 14.49 9.01 15.54
CA GLY A 16 15.23 8.99 14.28
C GLY A 16 14.52 8.31 13.10
N TRP A 17 13.29 7.83 13.30
CA TRP A 17 12.46 7.35 12.20
C TRP A 17 11.77 8.49 11.46
N LYS A 18 11.84 8.44 10.12
CA LYS A 18 11.28 9.48 9.24
C LYS A 18 10.25 8.90 8.29
N LYS A 19 9.17 9.63 8.06
CA LYS A 19 8.10 9.34 7.09
C LYS A 19 8.26 10.24 5.86
N GLU A 20 8.09 9.66 4.68
CA GLU A 20 8.04 10.39 3.40
C GLU A 20 6.78 9.98 2.65
N GLU A 21 6.02 10.96 2.18
CA GLU A 21 4.87 10.74 1.33
C GLU A 21 5.20 11.23 -0.10
N VAL A 22 5.07 10.33 -1.08
CA VAL A 22 5.43 10.59 -2.47
C VAL A 22 4.19 10.45 -3.34
N ILE A 23 3.86 11.51 -4.07
CA ILE A 23 2.77 11.48 -5.05
C ILE A 23 3.30 10.90 -6.37
N ARG A 24 2.58 9.92 -6.92
CA ARG A 24 2.88 9.35 -8.24
C ARG A 24 2.65 10.39 -9.33
N LYS A 25 3.65 10.59 -10.18
CA LYS A 25 3.65 11.63 -11.22
C LYS A 25 2.96 11.22 -12.52
N SER A 26 2.88 9.93 -12.82
CA SER A 26 2.41 9.43 -14.12
C SER A 26 1.71 8.07 -14.00
N GLY A 27 1.08 7.65 -15.10
CA GLY A 27 0.33 6.39 -15.23
C GLY A 27 -1.09 6.45 -14.69
N LEU A 28 -1.79 5.31 -14.74
CA LEU A 28 -3.20 5.17 -14.31
C LEU A 28 -3.44 5.51 -12.82
N SER A 29 -2.38 5.53 -12.02
CA SER A 29 -2.42 5.88 -10.60
C SER A 29 -1.79 7.23 -10.28
N ALA A 30 -1.55 8.08 -11.30
CA ALA A 30 -1.07 9.45 -11.09
C ALA A 30 -1.96 10.18 -10.09
N GLY A 31 -1.35 10.98 -9.21
CA GLY A 31 -2.04 11.69 -8.14
C GLY A 31 -2.24 10.88 -6.85
N LYS A 32 -2.11 9.55 -6.87
CA LYS A 32 -2.12 8.76 -5.62
C LYS A 32 -0.81 8.91 -4.86
N SER A 33 -0.90 8.87 -3.52
CA SER A 33 0.26 8.92 -2.63
C SER A 33 0.71 7.54 -2.15
N ASP A 34 2.02 7.33 -2.15
CA ASP A 34 2.69 6.22 -1.48
C ASP A 34 3.47 6.73 -0.27
N VAL A 35 3.44 5.96 0.81
CA VAL A 35 4.14 6.29 2.06
C VAL A 35 5.35 5.39 2.24
N TYR A 36 6.46 6.00 2.65
CA TYR A 36 7.72 5.34 2.94
C TYR A 36 8.21 5.71 4.33
N TYR A 37 8.85 4.75 5.00
CA TYR A 37 9.54 4.99 6.25
C TYR A 37 11.04 4.78 6.08
N TYR A 38 11.83 5.57 6.80
CA TYR A 38 13.27 5.46 6.85
C TYR A 38 13.71 5.22 8.28
N SER A 39 14.53 4.19 8.48
CA SER A 39 15.21 4.01 9.76
C SER A 39 16.24 5.12 9.99
N PRO A 40 16.69 5.35 11.23
CA PRO A 40 17.81 6.24 11.52
C PRO A 40 19.10 5.85 10.76
N LYS A 41 19.22 4.58 10.34
CA LYS A 41 20.32 4.06 9.50
C LYS A 41 20.10 4.29 7.99
N GLY A 42 19.02 4.96 7.59
CA GLY A 42 18.68 5.26 6.19
C GLY A 42 17.99 4.12 5.42
N LYS A 43 17.62 3.01 6.08
CA LYS A 43 16.94 1.89 5.41
C LYS A 43 15.50 2.25 5.10
N LYS A 44 15.07 2.01 3.85
CA LYS A 44 13.72 2.34 3.35
C LYS A 44 12.74 1.17 3.51
N PHE A 45 11.53 1.48 3.97
CA PHE A 45 10.42 0.53 4.15
C PHE A 45 9.19 0.99 3.35
N ARG A 46 8.55 0.05 2.66
CA ARG A 46 7.41 0.30 1.76
C ARG A 46 6.08 -0.28 2.25
N SER A 47 6.10 -1.05 3.35
CA SER A 47 4.89 -1.65 3.91
C SER A 47 5.00 -1.97 5.41
N LYS A 48 3.85 -2.09 6.08
CA LYS A 48 3.74 -2.45 7.51
C LYS A 48 4.40 -3.80 7.85
N PRO A 49 4.18 -4.91 7.10
CA PRO A 49 4.83 -6.18 7.43
C PRO A 49 6.35 -6.15 7.22
N GLN A 50 6.85 -5.31 6.32
CA GLN A 50 8.30 -5.13 6.14
C GLN A 50 8.90 -4.37 7.32
N LEU A 51 8.21 -3.33 7.78
CA LEU A 51 8.61 -2.53 8.93
C LEU A 51 8.55 -3.34 10.23
N SER A 52 7.47 -4.10 10.44
CA SER A 52 7.27 -4.97 11.61
C SER A 52 8.34 -6.05 11.71
N ARG A 53 8.72 -6.70 10.60
CA ARG A 53 9.83 -7.67 10.62
C ARG A 53 11.18 -7.07 11.01
N TYR A 54 11.38 -5.78 10.73
CA TYR A 54 12.63 -5.10 11.06
C TYR A 54 12.67 -4.59 12.50
N LEU A 55 11.55 -4.07 13.02
CA LEU A 55 11.43 -3.65 14.40
C LEU A 55 11.25 -4.85 15.35
N GLY A 56 10.67 -5.95 14.88
CA GLY A 56 10.41 -7.15 15.66
C GLY A 56 9.60 -6.83 16.91
N ASN A 57 10.06 -7.33 18.05
CA ASN A 57 9.41 -7.20 19.35
C ASN A 57 9.74 -5.88 20.06
N THR A 58 10.54 -5.00 19.45
CA THR A 58 10.92 -3.71 20.08
C THR A 58 9.79 -2.68 20.05
N VAL A 59 8.87 -2.81 19.10
CA VAL A 59 7.75 -1.89 18.89
C VAL A 59 6.53 -2.68 18.45
N ASP A 60 5.44 -2.60 19.21
CA ASP A 60 4.16 -3.16 18.78
C ASP A 60 3.52 -2.26 17.72
N LEU A 61 3.47 -2.76 16.48
CA LEU A 61 2.82 -2.09 15.37
C LEU A 61 1.37 -2.57 15.17
N GLY A 62 0.79 -3.37 16.06
CA GLY A 62 -0.58 -3.89 15.94
C GLY A 62 -1.57 -2.77 15.60
N CYS A 63 -1.53 -1.70 16.40
CA CYS A 63 -2.37 -0.50 16.25
C CYS A 63 -1.77 0.59 15.34
N PHE A 64 -0.68 0.33 14.61
CA PHE A 64 -0.09 1.32 13.72
C PHE A 64 -0.74 1.35 12.34
N ASP A 65 -1.22 2.52 11.93
CA ASP A 65 -1.59 2.77 10.53
C ASP A 65 -0.38 3.28 9.75
N PHE A 66 0.05 2.49 8.77
CA PHE A 66 1.19 2.77 7.89
C PHE A 66 0.94 3.93 6.93
N ARG A 67 -0.31 4.23 6.58
CA ARG A 67 -0.61 5.37 5.69
C ARG A 67 -0.52 6.68 6.47
N THR A 68 -1.23 6.74 7.59
CA THR A 68 -1.32 7.96 8.38
C THR A 68 -0.05 8.20 9.20
N GLY A 69 0.61 7.13 9.65
CA GLY A 69 1.75 7.18 10.56
C GLY A 69 1.35 7.46 12.00
N LYS A 70 0.15 7.08 12.38
CA LYS A 70 -0.41 7.28 13.73
C LYS A 70 -0.79 5.94 14.35
N MET A 71 -0.78 5.89 15.68
CA MET A 71 -1.41 4.80 16.42
C MET A 71 -2.92 4.99 16.31
N THR A 72 -3.63 4.05 15.70
CA THR A 72 -5.09 4.00 15.78
C THR A 72 -5.46 3.43 17.13
N MET A 73 -6.06 4.24 18.00
CA MET A 73 -6.64 3.70 19.23
C MET A 73 -7.73 2.69 18.85
N PRO A 74 -7.76 1.49 19.44
CA PRO A 74 -8.90 0.60 19.30
C PRO A 74 -10.07 1.24 20.05
N SER A 75 -10.84 2.09 19.38
CA SER A 75 -12.16 2.49 19.86
C SER A 75 -12.96 1.20 20.05
N LYS A 76 -13.41 0.99 21.29
CA LYS A 76 -14.20 -0.18 21.71
C LYS A 76 -15.27 -0.50 20.65
N MET A 77 -15.23 -1.73 20.16
CA MET A 77 -16.35 -2.45 19.53
C MET A 77 -17.19 -1.68 18.48
N GLN A 78 -16.83 -1.81 17.21
CA GLN A 78 -17.82 -1.88 16.14
C GLN A 78 -17.76 -3.29 15.53
N LYS A 79 -18.50 -4.22 16.14
CA LYS A 79 -18.91 -5.44 15.44
C LYS A 79 -19.80 -5.00 14.27
N ASN A 80 -19.65 -5.72 13.15
CA ASN A 80 -20.51 -5.73 11.97
C ASN A 80 -20.12 -4.76 10.83
N LYS A 81 -19.34 -5.26 9.85
CA LYS A 81 -19.85 -5.86 8.60
C LYS A 81 -18.65 -6.24 7.72
N GLN A 82 -18.57 -7.52 7.40
CA GLN A 82 -18.05 -8.14 6.18
C GLN A 82 -16.91 -7.44 5.41
N ARG A 83 -15.86 -8.22 5.14
CA ARG A 83 -14.85 -8.07 4.07
C ARG A 83 -15.32 -7.17 2.90
N LEU A 84 -14.97 -5.89 2.93
CA LEU A 84 -14.97 -5.05 1.74
C LEU A 84 -13.51 -4.78 1.36
N ARG A 85 -13.03 -5.67 0.50
CA ARG A 85 -11.87 -5.47 -0.36
C ARG A 85 -12.07 -4.13 -1.09
N ASN A 86 -11.27 -3.13 -0.75
CA ASN A 86 -11.02 -1.89 -1.49
C ASN A 86 -12.04 -1.56 -2.60
N GLU A 87 -13.10 -0.82 -2.25
CA GLU A 87 -13.96 -0.18 -3.25
C GLU A 87 -13.69 1.33 -3.30
N SER A 88 -13.10 1.73 -4.43
CA SER A 88 -13.33 2.96 -5.19
C SER A 88 -13.82 4.21 -4.45
N LEU A 89 -12.89 5.15 -4.21
CA LEU A 89 -13.25 6.56 -4.03
C LEU A 89 -13.56 7.17 -5.40
N THR A 90 -14.85 7.22 -5.71
CA THR A 90 -15.60 8.30 -6.38
C THR A 90 -14.87 9.09 -7.47
N ILE A 91 -15.14 8.70 -8.73
CA ILE A 91 -14.94 9.53 -9.92
C ILE A 91 -16.19 10.41 -10.09
N ASN A 92 -16.02 11.73 -9.99
CA ASN A 92 -17.03 12.67 -10.45
C ASN A 92 -17.00 12.74 -11.99
N LYS A 93 -18.13 12.32 -12.58
CA LYS A 93 -18.67 12.59 -13.93
C LYS A 93 -17.71 13.16 -14.99
N VAL A 94 -17.34 12.32 -15.97
CA VAL A 94 -17.53 12.63 -17.40
C VAL A 94 -17.99 11.34 -18.09
N GLN A 95 -19.19 11.41 -18.67
CA GLN A 95 -19.81 10.35 -19.46
C GLN A 95 -19.00 10.12 -20.74
N VAL A 96 -18.43 8.92 -20.91
CA VAL A 96 -18.06 8.38 -22.23
C VAL A 96 -18.46 6.91 -22.22
N SER A 97 -19.49 6.60 -22.98
CA SER A 97 -20.01 5.24 -23.18
C SER A 97 -18.95 4.37 -23.86
N LEU A 98 -18.53 3.28 -23.21
CA LEU A 98 -17.71 2.24 -23.84
C LEU A 98 -18.24 0.86 -23.43
N GLY A 99 -18.69 0.09 -24.42
CA GLY A 99 -19.33 -1.21 -24.26
C GLY A 99 -18.40 -2.26 -23.66
N TYR A 100 -18.89 -2.94 -22.62
CA TYR A 100 -18.25 -4.11 -22.02
C TYR A 100 -18.59 -5.36 -22.84
N THR A 101 -17.61 -5.94 -23.52
CA THR A 101 -17.67 -7.36 -23.91
C THR A 101 -16.88 -8.16 -22.86
N SER A 102 -17.59 -8.98 -22.10
CA SER A 102 -17.05 -9.90 -21.11
C SER A 102 -16.17 -10.98 -21.77
N GLY A 103 -14.86 -10.95 -21.50
CA GLY A 103 -13.91 -11.99 -21.95
C GLY A 103 -13.22 -12.65 -20.76
N SER A 104 -13.62 -13.88 -20.45
CA SER A 104 -13.04 -14.73 -19.41
C SER A 104 -11.68 -15.27 -19.86
N PHE A 105 -10.58 -14.75 -19.31
CA PHE A 105 -9.24 -15.30 -19.55
C PHE A 105 -9.04 -16.57 -18.72
N ARG A 106 -9.20 -17.71 -19.39
CA ARG A 106 -8.88 -19.04 -18.87
C ARG A 106 -7.37 -19.24 -18.96
N CYS A 107 -6.70 -19.38 -17.82
CA CYS A 107 -5.31 -19.82 -17.73
C CYS A 107 -5.20 -21.27 -18.25
N ARG A 108 -4.45 -21.49 -19.34
CA ARG A 108 -4.03 -22.83 -19.78
C ARG A 108 -2.73 -23.20 -19.06
N SER A 109 -2.80 -24.25 -18.26
CA SER A 109 -1.63 -24.98 -17.76
C SER A 109 -1.50 -26.29 -18.54
N LEU A 110 -0.25 -26.61 -18.90
CA LEU A 110 0.33 -27.92 -19.28
C LEU A 110 -0.11 -28.61 -20.59
N ARG A 111 0.85 -28.79 -21.50
CA ARG A 111 1.43 -30.13 -21.78
C ARG A 111 2.67 -30.04 -22.69
N SER A 112 3.81 -30.55 -22.22
CA SER A 112 4.89 -31.00 -23.10
C SER A 112 4.42 -32.22 -23.91
N PRO A 113 4.83 -32.36 -25.19
CA PRO A 113 4.84 -33.65 -25.86
C PRO A 113 6.17 -34.36 -25.65
N ASN A 114 6.11 -35.67 -25.46
CA ASN A 114 7.21 -36.60 -25.23
C ASN A 114 7.53 -37.34 -26.54
N VAL A 115 8.83 -37.46 -26.86
CA VAL A 115 9.53 -38.64 -27.42
C VAL A 115 9.19 -39.27 -28.81
N ASN A 116 10.28 -39.47 -29.57
CA ASN A 116 10.68 -40.48 -30.56
C ASN A 116 9.78 -40.87 -31.75
N ILE A 117 10.32 -40.68 -32.96
CA ILE A 117 10.81 -41.72 -33.89
C ILE A 117 11.87 -41.10 -34.80
#